data_AF-A0A967SNM7-F1
#
_entry.id   AF-A0A967SNM7-F1
#
_cell.length_a   1.000
_cell.length_b   1.000
_cell.length_c   1.000
_cell.angle_alpha   90.00
_cell.angle_beta   90.00
_cell.angle_gamma   90.00
#
_symmetry.space_group_name_H-M   'P 1'
#
loop_
_entity.id
_entity.type
_entity.pdbx_description
1 polymer ?
#
loop_
_entity_poly.entity_id
_entity_poly.type
_entity_poly.pdbx_seq_one_letter_code
_entity_poly.pdbx_strand_id
1 'polypeptide(L)'
;TGADSVKQGLMELASGGTFFLDEICDMGLELQAKLLRALQERRIRRVGGEAEIEVDMRVVAATNRDPDKALAAGDLRRDLYYRLNVVPIRVPPLRERREDIPLLAR
;
A
#
# COMPACT_ATOMS: atom_id res chain seq x y z
N THR A 1 -32.19 0.39 -6.58
CA THR A 1 -32.08 1.63 -5.80
C THR A 1 -31.38 1.29 -4.50
N GLY A 2 -30.07 1.50 -4.38
CA GLY A 2 -29.27 0.99 -3.26
C GLY A 2 -28.16 1.95 -2.82
N ALA A 3 -28.36 3.24 -3.02
CA ALA A 3 -27.40 4.28 -2.68
C ALA A 3 -27.90 5.05 -1.44
N ASP A 4 -28.14 4.34 -0.34
CA ASP A 4 -28.67 4.97 0.88
C ASP A 4 -27.56 5.55 1.78
N SER A 5 -26.28 5.34 1.46
CA SER A 5 -25.18 6.11 2.09
C SER A 5 -23.92 6.16 1.23
N VAL A 6 -23.26 7.31 1.26
CA VAL A 6 -21.96 7.51 0.63
C VAL A 6 -20.89 6.87 1.52
N LYS A 7 -20.24 5.80 1.04
CA LYS A 7 -19.15 5.14 1.77
C LYS A 7 -17.82 5.83 1.49
N GLN A 8 -17.18 6.37 2.53
CA GLN A 8 -15.83 6.93 2.42
C GLN A 8 -14.80 5.84 2.09
N GLY A 9 -13.82 6.17 1.23
CA GLY A 9 -12.71 5.28 0.91
C GLY A 9 -11.70 5.16 2.08
N LEU A 10 -10.94 4.06 2.11
CA LEU A 10 -9.95 3.81 3.17
C LEU A 10 -8.84 4.88 3.22
N MET A 11 -8.44 5.42 2.06
CA MET A 11 -7.46 6.51 2.00
C MET A 11 -8.02 7.83 2.54
N GLU A 12 -9.32 8.11 2.36
CA GLU A 12 -9.98 9.26 3.00
C GLU A 12 -9.97 9.11 4.52
N LEU A 13 -10.32 7.91 5.00
CA LEU A 13 -10.34 7.58 6.43
C LEU A 13 -8.95 7.64 7.08
N ALA A 14 -7.88 7.36 6.32
CA ALA A 14 -6.50 7.41 6.79
C ALA A 14 -5.84 8.79 6.67
N SER A 15 -6.54 9.79 6.11
CA SER A 15 -6.02 11.16 6.01
C SER A 15 -5.74 11.74 7.41
N GLY A 16 -4.60 12.42 7.56
CA GLY A 16 -4.01 12.83 8.82
C GLY A 16 -3.22 11.73 9.55
N GLY A 17 -3.11 10.52 8.99
CA GLY A 17 -2.54 9.35 9.65
C GLY A 17 -1.59 8.54 8.78
N THR A 18 -1.63 7.22 8.96
CA THR A 18 -0.82 6.26 8.19
C THR A 18 -1.71 5.23 7.50
N PHE A 19 -1.46 5.00 6.23
CA PHE A 19 -2.11 3.98 5.42
C PHE A 19 -1.15 2.81 5.20
N PHE A 20 -1.48 1.66 5.81
CA PHE A 20 -0.72 0.42 5.67
C PHE A 20 -1.30 -0.42 4.53
N LEU A 21 -0.42 -0.86 3.64
CA LEU A 21 -0.74 -1.71 2.49
C LEU A 21 0.00 -3.03 2.62
N ASP A 22 -0.73 -4.10 2.88
CA ASP A 22 -0.17 -5.44 2.86
C ASP A 22 -0.18 -6.03 1.44
N GLU A 23 0.80 -6.88 1.16
CA GLU A 23 0.98 -7.58 -0.11
C GLU A 23 0.83 -6.71 -1.37
N ILE A 24 1.63 -5.64 -1.47
CA ILE A 24 1.55 -4.70 -2.61
C ILE A 24 1.76 -5.36 -3.98
N CYS A 25 2.48 -6.48 -4.04
CA CYS A 25 2.70 -7.24 -5.27
C CYS A 25 1.45 -7.99 -5.78
N ASP A 26 0.44 -8.20 -4.94
CA ASP A 26 -0.82 -8.85 -5.31
C ASP A 26 -1.88 -7.83 -5.77
N MET A 27 -1.57 -6.54 -5.62
CA MET A 27 -2.40 -5.45 -6.12
C MET A 27 -2.41 -5.45 -7.65
N GLY A 28 -3.60 -5.47 -8.29
CA GLY A 28 -3.70 -5.35 -9.75
C GLY A 28 -3.07 -4.07 -10.28
N LEU A 29 -2.45 -4.13 -11.47
CA LEU A 29 -1.67 -3.02 -12.07
C LEU A 29 -2.45 -1.71 -12.22
N GLU A 30 -3.76 -1.78 -12.47
CA GLU A 30 -4.61 -0.59 -12.54
C GLU A 30 -4.73 0.11 -11.18
N LEU A 31 -4.85 -0.66 -10.10
CA LEU A 31 -4.92 -0.12 -8.74
C LEU A 31 -3.55 0.42 -8.31
N GLN A 32 -2.45 -0.24 -8.70
CA GLN A 32 -1.10 0.29 -8.51
C GLN A 32 -0.92 1.67 -9.19
N ALA A 33 -1.46 1.86 -10.39
CA ALA A 33 -1.43 3.14 -11.09
C ALA A 33 -2.23 4.22 -10.35
N LYS A 34 -3.40 3.87 -9.81
CA LYS A 34 -4.22 4.78 -9.00
C LYS A 34 -3.52 5.15 -7.68
N LEU A 35 -2.89 4.18 -7.02
CA LEU A 35 -2.09 4.41 -5.83
C LEU A 35 -0.91 5.35 -6.13
N LEU A 36 -0.17 5.13 -7.21
CA LEU A 36 0.93 6.00 -7.59
C LEU A 36 0.46 7.46 -7.77
N ARG A 37 -0.67 7.68 -8.46
CA ARG A 37 -1.27 9.02 -8.59
C ARG A 37 -1.61 9.62 -7.24
N ALA A 38 -2.25 8.85 -6.34
CA ALA A 38 -2.56 9.31 -4.98
C ALA A 38 -1.30 9.74 -4.20
N LEU A 39 -0.19 8.99 -4.34
CA LEU A 39 1.10 9.29 -3.70
C LEU A 39 1.83 10.50 -4.30
N GLN A 40 1.56 10.84 -5.55
CA GLN A 40 2.18 11.95 -6.28
C GLN A 40 1.38 13.24 -6.11
N GLU A 41 0.07 13.16 -6.35
CA GLU A 41 -0.85 14.31 -6.38
C GLU A 41 -1.40 14.63 -4.99
N ARG A 42 -1.29 13.72 -4.01
CA ARG A 42 -1.94 13.83 -2.68
C ARG A 42 -3.45 14.06 -2.77
N ARG A 43 -4.04 13.50 -3.83
CA ARG A 43 -5.45 13.63 -4.15
C ARG A 43 -5.99 12.31 -4.64
N ILE A 44 -7.26 12.07 -4.34
CA ILE A 44 -7.99 10.89 -4.80
C ILE A 44 -9.35 11.28 -5.36
N ARG A 45 -9.92 10.39 -6.16
CA ARG A 45 -11.30 10.48 -6.63
C ARG A 45 -12.05 9.23 -6.22
N ARG A 46 -13.30 9.41 -5.82
CA ARG A 46 -14.21 8.28 -5.56
C ARG A 46 -14.54 7.56 -6.86
N VAL A 47 -14.88 6.29 -6.77
CA VAL A 47 -15.34 5.51 -7.93
C VAL A 47 -16.61 6.15 -8.48
N GLY A 48 -16.58 6.53 -9.77
CA GLY A 48 -17.70 7.24 -10.43
C GLY A 48 -17.86 8.71 -10.05
N GLY A 49 -16.98 9.26 -9.19
CA GLY A 49 -16.96 10.68 -8.83
C GLY A 49 -15.92 11.47 -9.63
N GLU A 50 -16.23 12.73 -9.90
CA GLU A 50 -15.31 13.65 -10.60
C GLU A 50 -14.52 14.54 -9.65
N ALA A 51 -15.06 14.81 -8.46
CA ALA A 51 -14.42 15.67 -7.46
C ALA A 51 -13.15 15.03 -6.89
N GLU A 52 -12.06 15.80 -6.91
CA GLU A 52 -10.83 15.47 -6.21
C GLU A 52 -10.96 15.76 -4.71
N ILE A 53 -10.38 14.87 -3.90
CA ILE A 53 -10.35 14.96 -2.44
C ILE A 53 -8.88 14.97 -2.03
N GLU A 54 -8.45 16.01 -1.34
CA GLU A 54 -7.09 16.07 -0.77
C GLU A 54 -6.93 15.06 0.37
N VAL A 55 -5.78 14.39 0.37
CA VAL A 55 -5.40 13.41 1.37
C VAL A 55 -3.96 13.64 1.79
N ASP A 56 -3.73 13.75 3.10
CA ASP A 56 -2.38 13.82 3.67
C ASP A 56 -2.14 12.60 4.53
N MET A 57 -1.35 11.65 4.04
CA MET A 57 -1.12 10.39 4.75
C MET A 57 0.30 9.90 4.53
N ARG A 58 0.85 9.29 5.59
CA ARG A 58 2.05 8.46 5.48
C ARG A 58 1.67 7.11 4.90
N VAL A 59 2.47 6.57 3.98
CA VAL A 59 2.23 5.23 3.42
C VAL A 59 3.31 4.27 3.86
N VAL A 60 2.90 3.07 4.28
CA VAL A 60 3.77 1.94 4.59
C VAL A 60 3.27 0.75 3.77
N ALA A 61 4.13 0.14 2.97
CA ALA A 61 3.79 -1.02 2.17
C ALA A 61 4.61 -2.23 2.60
N ALA A 62 4.02 -3.41 2.55
CA ALA A 62 4.64 -4.68 2.81
C ALA A 62 4.42 -5.64 1.63
N THR A 63 5.31 -6.62 1.49
CA THR A 63 5.10 -7.78 0.62
C THR A 63 5.96 -8.94 1.08
N ASN A 64 5.44 -10.16 0.92
CA ASN A 64 6.19 -11.40 1.11
C ASN A 64 6.96 -11.83 -0.15
N ARG A 65 6.66 -11.23 -1.31
CA ARG A 65 7.28 -11.56 -2.59
C ARG A 65 8.58 -10.78 -2.75
N ASP A 66 9.49 -11.36 -3.54
CA ASP A 66 10.72 -10.69 -3.95
C ASP A 66 10.37 -9.56 -4.94
N PRO A 67 10.62 -8.28 -4.59
CA PRO A 67 10.24 -7.16 -5.44
C PRO A 67 10.95 -7.18 -6.80
N ASP A 68 12.20 -7.62 -6.86
CA ASP A 68 12.97 -7.65 -8.12
C ASP A 68 12.37 -8.68 -9.09
N LYS A 69 11.92 -9.83 -8.58
CA LYS A 69 11.20 -10.82 -9.38
C LYS A 69 9.83 -10.32 -9.81
N ALA A 70 9.10 -9.64 -8.93
CA ALA A 70 7.79 -9.06 -9.26
C ALA A 70 7.90 -7.98 -10.35
N LEU A 71 8.94 -7.14 -10.28
CA LEU A 71 9.28 -6.17 -11.33
C LEU A 71 9.60 -6.84 -12.67
N ALA A 72 10.41 -7.91 -12.65
CA ALA A 72 10.78 -8.64 -13.85
C ALA A 72 9.60 -9.38 -14.49
N ALA A 73 8.67 -9.90 -13.68
CA ALA A 73 7.44 -10.56 -14.13
C ALA A 73 6.36 -9.59 -14.63
N GLY A 74 6.51 -8.29 -14.35
CA GLY A 74 5.51 -7.27 -14.68
C GLY A 74 4.32 -7.22 -13.70
N ASP A 75 4.41 -7.91 -12.57
CA ASP A 75 3.40 -7.92 -11.50
C ASP A 75 3.45 -6.63 -10.66
N LEU A 76 4.62 -5.98 -10.60
CA LEU A 76 4.83 -4.73 -9.88
C LEU A 76 5.29 -3.64 -10.84
N ARG A 77 4.67 -2.46 -10.77
CA ARG A 77 5.11 -1.32 -11.56
C ARG A 77 6.41 -0.74 -10.98
N ARG A 78 7.37 -0.50 -11.87
CA ARG A 78 8.68 0.08 -11.54
C ARG A 78 8.59 1.48 -10.92
N ASP A 79 7.71 2.32 -11.44
CA ASP A 79 7.49 3.68 -10.94
C ASP A 79 6.92 3.70 -9.51
N LEU A 80 5.94 2.84 -9.23
CA LEU A 80 5.40 2.64 -7.89
C LEU A 80 6.45 2.08 -6.93
N TYR A 81 7.19 1.06 -7.35
CA TYR A 81 8.25 0.47 -6.52
C TYR A 81 9.27 1.53 -6.07
N TYR A 82 9.82 2.32 -6.99
CA TYR A 82 10.79 3.35 -6.61
C TYR A 82 10.18 4.47 -5.75
N ARG A 83 8.88 4.75 -5.89
CA ARG A 83 8.20 5.71 -5.02
C ARG A 83 8.05 5.20 -3.58
N LEU A 84 7.85 3.89 -3.40
CA LEU A 84 7.71 3.26 -2.09
C LEU A 84 9.07 2.89 -1.46
N ASN A 85 10.06 2.50 -2.26
CA ASN A 85 11.34 1.96 -1.82
C ASN A 85 12.35 3.03 -1.37
N VAL A 86 11.88 4.06 -0.65
CA VAL A 86 12.73 5.12 -0.09
C VAL A 86 13.40 4.67 1.22
N VAL A 87 12.66 3.93 2.05
CA VAL A 87 13.15 3.38 3.33
C VAL A 87 12.82 1.89 3.39
N PRO A 88 13.65 1.02 2.78
CA PRO A 88 13.43 -0.42 2.83
C PRO A 88 13.69 -0.98 4.22
N ILE A 89 12.75 -1.78 4.72
CA ILE A 89 12.90 -2.52 5.99
C ILE A 89 12.78 -4.01 5.69
N ARG A 90 13.87 -4.75 5.90
CA ARG A 90 13.88 -6.21 5.79
C ARG A 90 13.56 -6.82 7.15
N VAL A 91 12.42 -7.52 7.23
CA VAL A 91 12.06 -8.29 8.43
C VAL A 91 12.58 -9.74 8.27
N PRO A 92 13.53 -10.20 9.10
CA PRO A 92 14.01 -11.57 9.04
C PRO A 92 12.93 -12.56 9.52
N PRO A 93 12.86 -13.77 8.92
CA PRO A 93 11.94 -14.80 9.34
C PRO A 93 12.29 -15.33 10.73
N LEU A 94 11.29 -15.83 11.46
CA LEU A 94 11.45 -16.26 12.87
C LEU A 94 12.57 -17.31 13.07
N ARG A 95 12.83 -18.16 12.06
CA ARG A 95 13.91 -19.16 12.10
C ARG A 95 15.33 -18.57 12.21
N GLU A 96 15.51 -17.30 11.84
CA GLU A 96 16.77 -16.53 11.92
C GLU A 96 16.86 -15.68 13.21
N ARG A 97 15.79 -15.66 14.02
CA ARG A 97 15.66 -14.91 15.28
C ARG A 97 15.01 -15.79 16.36
N ARG A 98 15.61 -16.96 16.60
CA ARG A 98 15.04 -18.01 17.48
C ARG A 98 14.99 -17.56 18.94
N GLU A 99 15.89 -16.68 19.33
CA GLU A 99 15.97 -16.03 20.64
C GLU A 99 14.73 -15.18 20.97
N ASP A 100 13.99 -14.69 19.97
CA ASP A 100 12.74 -13.95 20.17
C ASP A 100 11.55 -14.86 20.46
N ILE A 101 11.64 -16.16 20.11
CA ILE A 101 10.52 -17.10 20.22
C ILE A 101 9.98 -17.20 21.65
N PRO A 102 10.82 -17.35 22.70
CA PRO A 102 10.32 -17.44 24.07
C PRO A 102 9.60 -16.16 24.55
N LEU A 103 9.90 -15.00 23.97
CA LEU A 103 9.22 -13.73 24.30
C LEU A 103 7.89 -13.58 23.55
N LEU A 104 7.79 -14.10 22.33
CA LEU A 104 6.60 -13.99 21.48
C LEU A 104 5.54 -15.08 21.76
N ALA A 105 5.95 -16.25 22.25
CA ALA A 105 5.08 -17.41 22.44
C ALA A 105 4.44 -17.50 23.84
N ARG A 106 4.63 -16.48 24.69
CA ARG A 106 4.05 -16.41 26.03
C ARG A 106 2.74 -15.65 26.04
#